data_AF-T1B6E4-F1
#
_entry.id   AF-T1B6E4-F1
#
_cell.length_a   1.000
_cell.length_b   1.000
_cell.length_c   1.000
_cell.angle_alpha   90.00
_cell.angle_beta   90.00
_cell.angle_gamma   90.00
#
_symmetry.space_group_name_H-M   'P 1'
#
loop_
_entity.id
_entity.type
_entity.pdbx_description
1 polymer ?
#
loop_
_entity_poly.entity_id
_entity_poly.type
_entity_poly.pdbx_seq_one_letter_code
_entity_poly.pdbx_strand_id
1 'polypeptide(L)'
;MLVPWPVKIAKGQQDRRLAERLEEELPGILNWALAGLDEYLALGLDPLPSAIADANADYRQDSDVVGLWIEDCCLLDSLARAKNNELYESYSGWAQAAGHRPMSAKSLADKLRERGLAPWRNTAGRGWTGIAVR
;
A
#
# COMPACT_ATOMS: atom_id res chain seq x y z
N MET A 1 2.76 -7.62 1.79
CA MET A 1 1.77 -8.68 1.62
C MET A 1 0.84 -8.64 2.82
N LEU A 2 -0.41 -8.23 2.59
CA LEU A 2 -1.49 -8.30 3.55
C LEU A 2 -2.12 -9.69 3.48
N VAL A 3 -2.29 -10.35 4.63
CA VAL A 3 -3.04 -11.61 4.75
C VAL A 3 -4.29 -11.31 5.56
N PRO A 4 -5.48 -11.28 4.94
CA PRO A 4 -6.71 -10.96 5.63
C PRO A 4 -7.11 -12.08 6.60
N TRP A 5 -7.66 -11.73 7.76
CA TRP A 5 -8.21 -12.68 8.72
C TRP A 5 -9.73 -12.44 8.92
N PRO A 6 -10.57 -12.77 7.91
CA PRO A 6 -11.99 -12.39 7.94
C PRO A 6 -12.83 -13.25 8.90
N VAL A 7 -12.30 -14.40 9.34
CA VAL A 7 -13.04 -15.35 10.15
C VAL A 7 -12.87 -15.04 11.63
N LYS A 8 -14.00 -14.86 12.33
CA LYS A 8 -14.06 -14.76 13.79
C LYS A 8 -14.90 -15.91 14.34
N ILE A 9 -14.28 -16.75 15.16
CA ILE A 9 -14.95 -17.91 15.78
C ILE A 9 -15.78 -17.41 16.98
N ALA A 10 -17.10 -17.66 16.96
CA ALA A 10 -18.00 -17.27 18.03
C ALA A 10 -17.67 -18.01 19.35
N LYS A 11 -17.92 -17.39 20.51
CA LYS A 11 -17.52 -17.93 21.83
C LYS A 11 -17.96 -19.39 22.08
N GLY A 12 -19.14 -19.78 21.61
CA GLY A 12 -19.67 -21.14 21.78
C GLY A 12 -19.08 -22.18 20.81
N GLN A 13 -18.37 -21.75 19.76
CA GLN A 13 -17.73 -22.61 18.76
C GLN A 13 -16.21 -22.72 18.96
N GLN A 14 -15.65 -21.99 19.93
CA GLN A 14 -14.23 -22.03 20.23
C GLN A 14 -13.87 -23.31 20.96
N ASP A 15 -12.97 -24.10 20.37
CA ASP A 15 -12.38 -25.26 21.04
C ASP A 15 -11.31 -24.78 22.03
N ARG A 16 -11.63 -24.88 23.34
CA ARG A 16 -10.72 -24.45 24.41
C ARG A 16 -9.54 -25.40 24.62
N ARG A 17 -9.60 -26.62 24.07
CA ARG A 17 -8.54 -27.63 24.14
C ARG A 17 -7.82 -27.81 22.81
N LEU A 18 -8.00 -26.86 21.88
CA LEU A 18 -7.38 -26.92 20.55
C LEU A 18 -5.86 -27.11 20.62
N ALA A 19 -5.18 -26.45 21.58
CA ALA A 19 -3.74 -26.58 21.75
C ALA A 19 -3.31 -28.03 22.01
N GLU A 20 -3.97 -28.72 22.96
CA GLU A 20 -3.68 -30.12 23.29
C GLU A 20 -3.93 -31.04 22.09
N ARG A 21 -5.00 -30.80 21.33
CA ARG A 21 -5.29 -31.56 20.11
C ARG A 21 -4.25 -31.35 19.01
N LEU A 22 -3.72 -30.14 18.88
CA LEU A 22 -2.66 -29.85 17.91
C LEU A 22 -1.32 -30.48 18.33
N GLU A 23 -1.06 -30.61 19.63
CA GLU A 23 0.13 -31.32 20.14
C GLU A 23 0.10 -32.81 19.77
N GLU A 24 -1.06 -33.45 19.84
CA GLU A 24 -1.24 -34.85 19.41
C GLU A 24 -1.04 -35.02 17.89
N GLU A 25 -1.32 -33.98 17.10
CA GLU A 25 -1.23 -33.97 15.64
C GLU A 25 0.09 -33.41 15.09
N LEU A 26 1.11 -33.16 15.94
CA LEU A 26 2.40 -32.61 15.51
C LEU A 26 3.03 -33.34 14.31
N PRO A 27 3.03 -34.69 14.23
CA PRO A 27 3.55 -35.39 13.05
C PRO A 27 2.77 -35.05 11.77
N GLY A 28 1.45 -34.92 11.86
CA GLY A 28 0.60 -34.54 10.73
C GLY A 28 0.87 -33.11 10.26
N ILE A 29 1.00 -32.18 11.21
CA ILE A 29 1.35 -30.78 10.94
C ILE A 29 2.73 -30.68 10.28
N LEU A 30 3.72 -31.44 10.76
CA LEU A 30 5.04 -31.48 10.16
C LEU A 30 5.00 -32.01 8.73
N ASN A 31 4.28 -33.10 8.48
CA ASN A 31 4.12 -33.64 7.12
C ASN A 31 3.44 -32.64 6.19
N TRP A 32 2.42 -31.92 6.66
CA TRP A 32 1.78 -30.86 5.89
C TRP A 32 2.73 -29.69 5.57
N ALA A 33 3.55 -29.28 6.55
CA ALA A 33 4.57 -28.25 6.36
C ALA A 33 5.67 -28.68 5.37
N LEU A 34 6.10 -29.95 5.41
CA LEU A 34 7.07 -30.49 4.45
C LEU A 34 6.52 -30.53 3.03
N ALA A 35 5.25 -30.90 2.85
CA ALA A 35 4.58 -30.83 1.56
C ALA A 35 4.51 -29.39 1.03
N GLY A 36 4.16 -28.43 1.89
CA GLY A 36 4.17 -27.01 1.52
C GLY A 36 5.57 -26.47 1.21
N LEU A 37 6.62 -27.00 1.86
CA LEU A 37 8.01 -26.64 1.56
C LEU A 37 8.41 -27.12 0.16
N ASP A 38 8.04 -28.34 -0.22
CA ASP A 38 8.31 -28.87 -1.56
C ASP A 38 7.66 -28.01 -2.66
N GLU A 39 6.38 -27.65 -2.46
CA GLU A 39 5.64 -26.75 -3.35
C GLU A 39 6.30 -25.35 -3.43
N TYR A 40 6.69 -24.79 -2.29
CA TYR A 40 7.37 -23.50 -2.23
C TYR A 40 8.73 -23.51 -2.94
N LEU A 41 9.51 -24.59 -2.80
CA LEU A 41 10.80 -24.70 -3.49
C LEU A 41 10.62 -24.80 -5.01
N ALA A 42 9.52 -25.38 -5.48
CA ALA A 42 9.22 -25.51 -6.90
C ALA A 42 8.70 -24.22 -7.55
N LEU A 43 7.80 -23.49 -6.85
CA LEU A 43 7.01 -22.40 -7.45
C LEU A 43 7.11 -21.06 -6.68
N GLY A 44 7.71 -21.04 -5.50
CA GLY A 44 7.72 -19.88 -4.62
C GLY A 44 6.35 -19.60 -4.00
N LEU A 45 5.93 -18.34 -3.98
CA LEU A 45 4.59 -17.91 -3.52
C LEU A 45 3.64 -17.58 -4.67
N ASP A 46 3.94 -18.09 -5.87
CA ASP A 46 3.18 -17.81 -7.10
C ASP A 46 2.42 -19.07 -7.55
N PRO A 47 1.12 -18.98 -7.88
CA PRO A 47 0.26 -17.79 -7.85
C PRO A 47 -0.20 -17.40 -6.45
N LEU A 48 -0.31 -16.09 -6.19
CA LEU A 48 -0.96 -15.60 -4.98
C LEU A 48 -2.46 -15.94 -5.00
N PRO A 49 -3.03 -16.46 -3.90
CA PRO A 49 -4.47 -16.61 -3.75
C PRO A 49 -5.22 -15.29 -3.98
N SER A 50 -6.38 -15.34 -4.62
CA SER A 50 -7.19 -14.15 -4.94
C SER A 50 -7.47 -13.27 -3.72
N ALA A 51 -7.81 -13.88 -2.58
CA ALA A 51 -8.04 -13.14 -1.33
C ALA A 51 -6.82 -12.31 -0.87
N ILE A 52 -5.60 -12.77 -1.18
CA ILE A 52 -4.37 -12.02 -0.91
C ILE A 52 -4.17 -10.95 -1.99
N ALA A 53 -4.39 -11.28 -3.27
CA ALA A 53 -4.29 -10.31 -4.35
C ALA A 53 -5.24 -9.11 -4.14
N ASP A 54 -6.50 -9.38 -3.83
CA ASP A 54 -7.57 -8.40 -3.59
C ASP A 54 -7.27 -7.55 -2.36
N ALA A 55 -6.93 -8.18 -1.22
CA ALA A 55 -6.57 -7.44 0.00
C ALA A 55 -5.34 -6.54 -0.19
N ASN A 56 -4.36 -6.96 -1.02
CA ASN A 56 -3.22 -6.12 -1.37
C ASN A 56 -3.57 -5.01 -2.39
N ALA A 57 -4.63 -5.16 -3.18
CA ALA A 57 -5.10 -4.12 -4.09
C ALA A 57 -5.88 -3.05 -3.33
N ASP A 58 -6.82 -3.46 -2.48
CA ASP A 58 -7.62 -2.57 -1.62
C ASP A 58 -6.70 -1.75 -0.69
N TYR A 59 -5.74 -2.40 -0.02
CA TYR A 59 -4.76 -1.70 0.80
C TYR A 59 -3.89 -0.73 -0.01
N ARG A 60 -3.56 -1.06 -1.26
CA ARG A 60 -2.77 -0.17 -2.14
C ARG A 60 -3.54 1.08 -2.52
N GLN A 61 -4.85 0.95 -2.79
CA GLN A 61 -5.70 2.07 -3.15
C GLN A 61 -5.94 2.99 -1.93
N ASP A 62 -6.24 2.42 -0.77
CA ASP A 62 -6.38 3.18 0.49
C ASP A 62 -5.06 3.80 0.96
N SER A 63 -3.92 3.19 0.60
CA SER A 63 -2.58 3.74 0.89
C SER A 63 -2.11 4.76 -0.13
N ASP A 64 -2.73 4.88 -1.30
CA ASP A 64 -2.32 5.83 -2.35
C ASP A 64 -3.00 7.19 -2.26
N VAL A 65 -2.86 7.81 -1.08
CA VAL A 65 -3.34 9.17 -0.78
C VAL A 65 -2.76 10.21 -1.77
N VAL A 66 -1.58 9.98 -2.34
CA VAL A 66 -0.97 10.90 -3.32
C VAL A 66 -1.60 10.73 -4.70
N GLY A 67 -1.92 9.51 -5.12
CA GLY A 67 -2.63 9.24 -6.36
C GLY A 67 -4.00 9.91 -6.38
N LEU A 68 -4.78 9.72 -5.32
CA LEU A 68 -6.10 10.35 -5.14
C LEU A 68 -6.02 11.89 -5.22
N TRP A 69 -5.05 12.49 -4.52
CA TRP A 69 -4.83 13.93 -4.61
C TRP A 69 -4.45 14.40 -6.02
N ILE A 70 -3.63 13.64 -6.75
CA ILE A 70 -3.26 13.98 -8.13
C ILE A 70 -4.49 13.93 -9.04
N GLU A 71 -5.34 12.92 -8.87
CA GLU A 71 -6.58 12.77 -9.64
C GLU A 71 -7.58 13.91 -9.38
N ASP A 72 -7.69 14.37 -8.13
CA ASP A 72 -8.65 15.40 -7.72
C ASP A 72 -8.14 16.83 -7.99
N CYS A 73 -6.88 17.11 -7.68
CA CYS A 73 -6.37 18.47 -7.59
C CYS A 73 -5.28 18.82 -8.60
N CYS A 74 -4.77 17.86 -9.37
CA CYS A 74 -3.63 18.10 -10.26
C CYS A 74 -3.93 17.84 -11.73
N LEU A 75 -3.21 18.55 -12.59
CA LEU A 75 -3.10 18.29 -14.01
C LEU A 75 -1.73 17.65 -14.29
N LEU A 76 -1.74 16.46 -14.91
CA LEU A 76 -0.53 15.82 -15.41
C LEU A 76 -0.34 16.18 -16.89
N ASP A 77 0.71 16.93 -17.19
CA ASP A 77 1.10 17.30 -18.54
C ASP A 77 2.62 17.46 -18.61
N SER A 78 3.25 16.96 -19.67
CA SER A 78 4.70 17.02 -19.89
C SER A 78 5.29 18.44 -19.82
N LEU A 79 4.50 19.47 -20.12
CA LEU A 79 4.87 20.88 -20.10
C LEU A 79 4.52 21.56 -18.77
N ALA A 80 3.68 20.94 -17.94
CA ALA A 80 3.25 21.49 -16.66
C ALA A 80 4.41 21.55 -15.67
N ARG A 81 4.41 22.62 -14.85
CA ARG A 81 5.37 22.82 -13.77
C ARG A 81 4.68 23.48 -12.58
N ALA A 82 4.96 23.00 -11.38
CA ALA A 82 4.53 23.62 -10.14
C ALA A 82 5.68 23.71 -9.14
N LYS A 83 5.61 24.70 -8.24
CA LYS A 83 6.60 24.87 -7.16
C LYS A 83 6.36 23.86 -6.05
N ASN A 84 7.40 23.53 -5.29
CA ASN A 84 7.27 22.60 -4.15
C ASN A 84 6.22 23.05 -3.11
N ASN A 85 6.19 24.35 -2.80
CA ASN A 85 5.26 24.88 -1.80
C ASN A 85 3.80 24.78 -2.28
N GLU A 86 3.56 25.10 -3.55
CA GLU A 86 2.24 25.05 -4.20
C GLU A 86 1.67 23.62 -4.17
N LEU A 87 2.47 22.63 -4.56
CA LEU A 87 2.07 21.23 -4.52
C LEU A 87 1.82 20.76 -3.08
N TYR A 88 2.67 21.16 -2.13
CA TYR A 88 2.53 20.72 -0.74
C TYR A 88 1.32 21.36 -0.03
N GLU A 89 1.05 22.63 -0.31
CA GLU A 89 -0.14 23.33 0.21
C GLU A 89 -1.43 22.69 -0.33
N SER A 90 -1.47 22.43 -1.64
CA SER A 90 -2.60 21.72 -2.28
C SER A 90 -2.78 20.32 -1.67
N TYR A 91 -1.72 19.52 -1.60
CA TYR A 91 -1.77 18.17 -1.04
C TYR A 91 -2.19 18.15 0.42
N SER A 92 -1.57 18.98 1.26
CA SER A 92 -1.84 18.96 2.70
C SER A 92 -3.23 19.48 3.04
N GLY A 93 -3.75 20.45 2.28
CA GLY A 93 -5.12 20.92 2.38
C GLY A 93 -6.14 19.86 1.96
N TRP A 94 -5.95 19.26 0.78
CA TRP A 94 -6.82 18.18 0.30
C TRP A 94 -6.80 16.97 1.26
N ALA A 95 -5.62 16.55 1.73
CA ALA A 95 -5.50 15.39 2.62
C ALA A 95 -6.26 15.62 3.93
N GLN A 96 -6.15 16.81 4.54
CA GLN A 96 -6.92 17.15 5.74
C GLN A 96 -8.42 17.16 5.49
N ALA A 97 -8.86 17.73 4.36
CA ALA A 97 -10.28 17.78 4.00
C ALA A 97 -10.86 16.38 3.73
N ALA A 98 -10.06 15.48 3.17
CA ALA A 98 -10.40 14.08 2.94
C ALA A 98 -10.26 13.19 4.19
N GLY A 99 -9.89 13.74 5.36
CA GLY A 99 -9.73 12.99 6.61
C GLY A 99 -8.43 12.18 6.70
N HIS A 100 -7.50 12.36 5.77
CA HIS A 100 -6.17 11.77 5.81
C HIS A 100 -5.21 12.62 6.63
N ARG A 101 -4.24 11.98 7.29
CA ARG A 101 -3.12 12.69 7.91
C ARG A 101 -2.10 13.08 6.84
N PRO A 102 -1.79 14.38 6.62
CA PRO A 102 -0.81 14.78 5.62
C PRO A 102 0.56 14.19 5.93
N MET A 103 1.20 13.63 4.90
CA MET A 103 2.61 13.25 5.00
C MET A 103 3.54 14.46 4.91
N SER A 104 4.81 14.28 5.27
CA SER A 104 5.81 15.35 5.17
C SER A 104 6.07 15.75 3.71
N ALA A 105 6.53 16.99 3.48
CA ALA A 105 6.94 17.44 2.15
C ALA A 105 8.04 16.55 1.52
N LYS A 106 8.89 15.94 2.35
CA LYS A 106 9.90 14.96 1.89
C LYS A 106 9.24 13.69 1.38
N SER A 107 8.30 13.12 2.13
CA SER A 107 7.57 11.91 1.74
C SER A 107 6.75 12.13 0.47
N LEU A 108 6.10 13.31 0.34
CA LEU A 108 5.41 13.68 -0.89
C LEU A 108 6.38 13.74 -2.07
N ALA A 109 7.53 14.39 -1.92
CA ALA A 109 8.56 14.43 -2.94
C ALA A 109 9.04 13.03 -3.37
N ASP A 110 9.25 12.12 -2.43
CA ASP A 110 9.64 10.73 -2.73
C ASP A 110 8.53 10.02 -3.54
N LYS A 111 7.27 10.20 -3.15
CA LYS A 111 6.10 9.66 -3.87
C LYS A 111 5.92 10.23 -5.28
N LEU A 112 6.30 11.48 -5.52
CA LEU A 112 6.32 12.07 -6.86
C LEU A 112 7.42 11.46 -7.74
N ARG A 113 8.61 11.15 -7.18
CA ARG A 113 9.68 10.46 -7.94
C ARG A 113 9.29 9.03 -8.30
N GLU A 114 8.68 8.31 -7.37
CA GLU A 114 8.17 6.95 -7.62
C GLU A 114 7.19 6.90 -8.81
N ARG A 115 6.52 8.03 -9.11
CA ARG A 115 5.59 8.20 -10.23
C ARG A 115 6.24 8.74 -11.51
N GLY A 116 7.57 8.84 -11.55
CA GLY A 116 8.30 9.29 -12.74
C GLY A 116 8.30 10.80 -12.97
N LEU A 117 7.81 11.60 -12.02
CA LEU A 117 7.90 13.06 -12.10
C LEU A 117 9.33 13.52 -11.80
N ALA A 118 9.79 14.55 -12.50
CA ALA A 118 11.16 15.04 -12.37
C ALA A 118 11.21 16.37 -11.60
N PRO A 119 12.13 16.53 -10.63
CA PRO A 119 12.33 17.80 -9.97
C PRO A 119 13.08 18.78 -10.89
N TRP A 120 12.73 20.06 -10.83
CA TRP A 120 13.50 21.15 -11.44
C TRP A 120 14.00 22.12 -10.39
N ARG A 121 15.11 22.78 -10.69
CA ARG A 121 15.68 23.84 -9.86
C ARG A 121 16.36 24.89 -10.75
N ASN A 122 16.04 26.16 -10.55
CA ASN A 122 16.67 27.29 -11.21
C ASN A 122 16.72 28.51 -10.26
N THR A 123 17.11 29.68 -10.77
CA THR A 123 17.15 30.93 -10.00
C THR A 123 15.78 31.41 -9.50
N ALA A 124 14.69 31.02 -10.16
CA ALA A 124 13.32 31.34 -9.75
C ALA A 124 12.74 30.38 -8.71
N GLY A 125 13.43 29.28 -8.37
CA GLY A 125 13.06 28.38 -7.28
C GLY A 125 13.28 26.90 -7.58
N ARG A 126 12.47 26.06 -6.92
CA ARG A 126 12.48 24.60 -7.04
C ARG A 126 11.05 24.06 -7.13
N GLY A 127 10.88 22.99 -7.89
CA GLY A 127 9.56 22.43 -8.16
C GLY A 127 9.62 21.10 -8.90
N TRP A 128 8.52 20.74 -9.55
CA TRP A 128 8.36 19.52 -10.34
C TRP A 128 7.89 19.84 -11.75
N THR A 129 8.34 19.05 -12.72
CA THR A 129 7.83 19.02 -14.10
C THR A 129 6.91 17.83 -14.28
N GLY A 130 5.93 17.94 -15.19
CA GLY A 130 4.96 16.88 -15.43
C GLY A 130 3.68 17.03 -14.60
N ILE A 131 3.58 18.06 -13.75
CA ILE A 131 2.46 18.27 -12.83
C ILE A 131 2.24 19.76 -12.53
N ALA A 132 0.97 20.16 -12.45
CA ALA A 132 0.53 21.44 -11.92
C ALA A 132 -0.74 21.28 -11.07
N VAL A 133 -1.01 22.22 -10.16
CA VAL A 133 -2.28 22.28 -9.44
C VAL A 133 -3.35 22.85 -10.39
N ARG A 134 -4.58 22.33 -10.33
CA ARG A 134 -5.72 22.80 -11.13
C ARG A 134 -6.22 24.17 -10.68
#